data_AF-A0A379VRT3-F1
#
_entry.id   AF-A0A379VRT3-F1
#
_cell.length_a   1.000
_cell.length_b   1.000
_cell.length_c   1.000
_cell.angle_alpha   90.00
_cell.angle_beta   90.00
_cell.angle_gamma   90.00
#
_symmetry.space_group_name_H-M   'P 1'
#
loop_
_entity.id
_entity.type
_entity.pdbx_description
1 polymer ?
#
loop_
_entity_poly.entity_id
_entity_poly.type
_entity_poly.pdbx_seq_one_letter_code
_entity_poly.pdbx_strand_id
1 'polypeptide(L)' 'MEFEIFSHLRHRYAPGVMHNTEFWFCLALPHERQVIFTEHLTYQWLDAPDAAALTKSWSNRQAIEEFVINVA' A
#
# COMPACT_ATOMS: atom_id res chain seq x y z
N MET A 1 9.01 4.49 8.14
CA MET A 1 8.07 4.38 9.27
C MET A 1 8.10 2.96 9.84
N GLU A 2 7.53 2.73 11.03
CA GLU A 2 7.48 1.40 11.65
C GLU A 2 6.05 1.08 12.12
N PHE A 3 5.61 -0.16 11.92
CA PHE A 3 4.30 -0.63 12.35
C PHE A 3 4.29 -2.11 12.72
N GLU A 4 3.33 -2.52 13.54
CA GLU A 4 3.13 -3.91 13.92
C GLU A 4 2.58 -4.73 12.74
N ILE A 5 3.28 -5.81 12.38
CA ILE A 5 2.88 -6.71 11.29
C ILE A 5 1.49 -7.29 11.60
N PHE A 6 0.60 -7.32 10.60
CA PHE A 6 -0.70 -7.94 10.74
C PHE A 6 -0.59 -9.37 11.27
N SER A 7 -1.34 -9.68 12.33
CA SER A 7 -1.26 -10.97 13.03
C SER A 7 -1.35 -12.18 12.10
N HIS A 8 -2.25 -12.15 11.13
CA HIS A 8 -2.44 -13.21 10.14
C HIS A 8 -1.27 -13.35 9.14
N LEU A 9 -0.39 -12.35 9.00
CA LEU A 9 0.79 -12.38 8.13
C LEU A 9 2.09 -12.69 8.88
N ARG A 10 2.12 -12.61 10.22
CA ARG A 10 3.34 -12.85 11.03
C ARG A 10 3.99 -14.21 10.80
N HIS A 11 3.20 -15.23 10.44
CA HIS A 11 3.71 -16.57 10.16
C HIS A 11 4.71 -16.61 8.98
N ARG A 12 4.78 -15.55 8.16
CA ARG A 12 5.74 -15.41 7.06
C ARG A 12 7.11 -14.89 7.51
N TYR A 13 7.24 -14.42 8.75
CA TYR A 13 8.44 -13.79 9.29
C TYR A 13 9.15 -14.72 10.28
N ALA A 14 10.42 -14.43 10.57
CA ALA A 14 11.20 -15.20 11.54
C ALA A 14 10.63 -15.11 12.97
N PRO A 15 10.90 -16.09 13.84
CA PRO A 15 10.42 -16.08 15.23
C PRO A 15 10.78 -14.79 15.97
N GLY A 16 9.80 -14.19 16.66
CA GLY A 16 9.97 -12.96 17.43
C GLY A 16 9.88 -11.66 16.63
N VAL A 17 9.78 -11.72 15.29
CA VAL A 17 9.61 -10.52 14.45
C VAL A 17 8.15 -10.07 14.47
N MET A 18 7.91 -8.88 15.03
CA MET A 18 6.57 -8.32 15.24
C MET A 18 6.34 -7.00 14.50
N HIS A 19 7.40 -6.32 14.09
CA HIS A 19 7.35 -5.00 13.46
C HIS A 19 7.97 -5.03 12.07
N ASN A 20 7.44 -4.20 11.18
CA ASN A 20 7.96 -3.96 9.85
C ASN A 20 8.39 -2.50 9.74
N THR A 21 9.57 -2.27 9.18
CA THR A 21 10.00 -0.93 8.75
C THR A 21 9.67 -0.76 7.27
N GLU A 22 8.87 0.25 6.95
CA GLU A 22 8.43 0.57 5.60
C GLU A 22 9.01 1.92 5.14
N PHE A 23 9.50 1.97 3.90
CA PHE A 23 9.98 3.17 3.24
C PHE A 23 9.10 3.43 2.01
N TRP A 24 8.62 4.67 1.87
CA TRP A 24 7.68 5.02 0.81
C TRP A 24 8.38 5.52 -0.45
N PHE A 25 7.83 5.14 -1.59
CA PHE A 25 8.22 5.60 -2.91
C PHE A 25 6.95 5.91 -3.73
N CYS A 26 7.02 6.94 -4.58
CA CYS A 26 5.93 7.29 -5.48
C CYS A 26 6.36 7.08 -6.94
N LEU A 27 5.45 6.58 -7.77
CA LEU A 27 5.67 6.41 -9.21
C LEU A 27 4.46 6.97 -9.97
N ALA A 28 4.62 8.14 -10.56
CA ALA A 28 3.59 8.73 -11.41
C ALA A 28 3.68 8.16 -12.83
N LEU A 29 2.61 7.53 -13.29
CA LEU A 29 2.47 7.16 -14.70
C LEU A 29 1.84 8.33 -15.47
N PRO A 30 2.19 8.54 -16.76
CA PRO A 30 1.59 9.60 -17.56
C PRO A 30 0.08 9.43 -17.74
N HIS A 31 -0.38 8.17 -17.87
CA HIS A 31 -1.78 7.80 -18.01
C HIS A 31 -2.02 6.40 -17.42
N GLU A 32 -3.27 6.13 -17.03
CA GLU A 32 -3.75 4.79 -16.70
C GLU A 32 -3.50 3.81 -17.86
N ARG A 33 -3.30 2.54 -17.52
CA ARG A 33 -3.06 1.47 -18.50
C ARG A 33 -3.49 0.11 -17.97
N GLN A 34 -3.54 -0.87 -18.86
CA GLN A 34 -3.69 -2.26 -18.46
C GLN A 34 -2.47 -2.71 -17.65
N VAL A 35 -2.73 -3.27 -16.48
CA VAL A 35 -1.67 -3.81 -15.60
C VAL A 35 -1.61 -5.32 -15.79
N ILE A 36 -0.43 -5.82 -16.16
CA ILE A 36 -0.13 -7.25 -16.15
C ILE A 36 0.57 -7.55 -14.81
N PHE A 37 -0.09 -8.32 -13.96
CA PHE A 37 0.39 -8.68 -12.62
C PHE A 37 0.65 -10.20 -12.53
N THR A 38 1.57 -10.62 -11.66
CA THR A 38 2.01 -12.03 -11.54
C THR A 38 1.69 -12.65 -10.18
N GLU A 39 1.61 -11.84 -9.11
CA GLU A 39 1.38 -12.33 -7.73
C GLU A 39 -0.01 -11.98 -7.18
N HIS A 40 -0.69 -11.00 -7.79
CA HIS A 40 -2.00 -10.52 -7.35
C HIS A 40 -3.14 -11.28 -8.05
N LEU A 41 -4.36 -11.14 -7.53
CA LEU A 41 -5.55 -11.76 -8.13
C LEU A 41 -6.29 -10.81 -9.09
N THR A 42 -6.24 -9.50 -8.83
CA THR A 42 -6.91 -8.46 -9.62
C THR A 42 -6.30 -7.09 -9.35
N TYR A 43 -6.66 -6.09 -10.16
CA TYR A 43 -6.34 -4.68 -9.91
C TYR A 43 -7.54 -3.80 -10.29
N GLN A 44 -7.55 -2.57 -9.78
CA GLN A 44 -8.47 -1.51 -10.18
C GLN A 44 -7.77 -0.15 -10.09
N TRP A 45 -8.06 0.74 -11.03
CA TRP A 45 -7.77 2.16 -10.92
C TRP A 45 -8.92 2.82 -10.16
N LEU A 46 -8.59 3.64 -9.17
CA LEU A 46 -9.54 4.34 -8.31
C LEU A 46 -9.03 5.75 -8.08
N ASP A 47 -9.95 6.67 -7.81
CA ASP A 47 -9.60 7.98 -7.27
C ASP A 47 -8.92 7.83 -5.90
N ALA A 48 -8.01 8.74 -5.59
CA ALA A 48 -7.15 8.63 -4.41
C ALA A 48 -7.93 8.50 -3.07
N PRO A 49 -9.04 9.23 -2.81
CA PRO A 49 -9.84 9.03 -1.60
C PRO A 49 -10.43 7.62 -1.47
N ASP A 50 -10.92 7.05 -2.58
CA ASP A 50 -11.51 5.71 -2.59
C ASP A 50 -10.44 4.64 -2.37
N ALA A 51 -9.25 4.82 -2.98
CA ALA A 51 -8.11 3.94 -2.74
C ALA A 51 -7.62 3.97 -1.28
N ALA A 52 -7.57 5.17 -0.68
CA ALA A 52 -7.22 5.38 0.73
C ALA A 52 -8.22 4.69 1.68
N ALA A 53 -9.52 4.77 1.38
CA ALA A 53 -10.56 4.11 2.16
C ALA A 53 -10.56 2.57 2.00
N LEU A 54 -10.26 2.07 0.79
CA LEU A 54 -10.31 0.64 0.48
C LEU A 54 -9.20 -0.17 1.16
N THR A 55 -7.99 0.38 1.26
CA THR A 55 -6.85 -0.37 1.80
C THR A 55 -6.97 -0.63 3.30
N LYS A 56 -6.60 -1.85 3.71
CA LYS A 56 -6.50 -2.24 5.13
C LYS A 56 -5.19 -1.78 5.77
N SER A 57 -4.17 -1.50 4.96
CA SER A 57 -2.90 -0.96 5.47
C SER A 57 -3.07 0.53 5.76
N TRP A 58 -2.99 0.89 7.05
CA TRP A 58 -3.06 2.29 7.45
C TRP A 58 -1.88 3.09 6.91
N SER A 59 -0.69 2.48 6.78
CA SER A 59 0.47 3.14 6.19
C SER A 59 0.27 3.43 4.72
N ASN A 60 -0.33 2.49 3.97
CA ASN A 60 -0.67 2.70 2.57
C ASN A 60 -1.75 3.77 2.39
N ARG A 61 -2.73 3.85 3.32
CA ARG A 61 -3.73 4.92 3.33
C ARG A 61 -3.07 6.28 3.50
N GLN A 62 -2.22 6.42 4.51
CA GLN A 62 -1.50 7.66 4.80
C GLN A 62 -0.61 8.09 3.62
N ALA A 63 0.08 7.15 2.98
CA ALA A 63 0.89 7.46 1.80
C ALA A 63 0.06 8.03 0.63
N ILE A 64 -1.14 7.50 0.40
CA ILE A 64 -2.05 8.03 -0.63
C ILE A 64 -2.54 9.43 -0.25
N GLU A 65 -2.94 9.63 1.01
CA GLU A 65 -3.39 10.93 1.52
C GLU A 65 -2.29 11.99 1.39
N GLU A 66 -1.08 11.69 1.85
CA GLU A 66 0.03 12.64 1.89
C GLU A 66 0.63 12.94 0.51
N PHE A 67 0.79 11.94 -0.36
CA PHE A 67 1.57 12.09 -1.59
C PHE A 67 0.74 12.10 -2.88
N VAL A 68 -0.58 11.86 -2.79
CA VAL A 68 -1.47 11.92 -3.96
C VAL A 68 -2.58 12.95 -3.75
N ILE A 69 -3.33 12.89 -2.65
CA ILE A 69 -4.44 13.81 -2.40
C ILE A 69 -3.92 15.22 -2.12
N ASN A 70 -2.97 15.35 -1.19
CA ASN A 70 -2.49 16.65 -0.73
C ASN A 70 -1.44 17.31 -1.65
N VAL A 71 -1.00 16.60 -2.70
CA VAL A 71 -0.03 17.09 -3.70
C VAL A 71 -0.73 17.59 -4.97
N ALA A 72 -1.96 17.12 -5.23
CA ALA A 72 -2.80 17.56 -6.34
C ALA A 72 -3.44 18.94 -6.06
#